data_AF-A0A843HWS6-F1
#
_entry.id   AF-A0A843HWS6-F1
#
_cell.length_a   1.000
_cell.length_b   1.000
_cell.length_c   1.000
_cell.angle_alpha   90.00
_cell.angle_beta   90.00
_cell.angle_gamma   90.00
#
_symmetry.space_group_name_H-M   'P 1'
#
loop_
_entity.id
_entity.type
_entity.pdbx_description
1 polymer ?
#
loop_
_entity_poly.entity_id
_entity_poly.type
_entity_poly.pdbx_seq_one_letter_code
_entity_poly.pdbx_strand_id
1 'polypeptide(L)'
;PWPGATSPIPDPESPMNDMKRPMPIDMPSLRDSGTEFIMNSLKALITDSLASIIAPFFGTSTTVIYIESSTGIEQGGRTGLTALVVSLLFFASAVLAPLFAIVPGFATGGVLVLVGLLFLSLAGKLAVMDDYTETIPAFLTILGIPLFYNITAGIGIGFISYVLLKLLTKRLRDIRPGMILITALFIIFFALMAMQHAH
;
A
#
# COMPACT_ATOMS: atom_id res chain seq x y z
N PRO A 1 12.82 -12.39 -19.78
CA PRO A 1 12.44 -12.04 -21.16
C PRO A 1 10.92 -12.17 -21.32
N TRP A 2 10.20 -11.05 -21.31
CA TRP A 2 8.78 -11.03 -21.67
C TRP A 2 8.67 -11.44 -23.15
N PRO A 3 7.97 -12.53 -23.51
CA PRO A 3 7.70 -12.82 -24.90
C PRO A 3 6.61 -11.84 -25.37
N GLY A 4 6.99 -10.81 -26.12
CA GLY A 4 6.02 -9.86 -26.72
C GLY A 4 6.43 -8.39 -26.85
N ALA A 5 7.63 -7.98 -26.40
CA ALA A 5 8.06 -6.57 -26.43
C ALA A 5 8.56 -6.05 -27.80
N THR A 6 7.94 -6.47 -28.90
CA THR A 6 8.15 -5.89 -30.23
C THR A 6 6.81 -5.71 -30.93
N SER A 7 5.99 -4.75 -30.48
CA SER A 7 5.04 -4.12 -31.38
C SER A 7 5.76 -2.97 -32.08
N PRO A 8 5.95 -3.01 -33.41
CA PRO A 8 6.41 -1.85 -34.16
C PRO A 8 5.45 -0.66 -33.93
N ILE A 9 5.97 0.57 -33.94
CA ILE A 9 5.15 1.78 -34.00
C ILE A 9 4.15 1.62 -35.15
N PRO A 10 2.84 1.85 -34.95
CA PRO A 10 1.83 1.56 -35.97
C PRO A 10 2.11 2.35 -37.24
N ASP A 11 2.42 1.65 -38.32
CA ASP A 11 2.55 2.22 -39.65
C ASP A 11 1.17 2.77 -40.07
N PRO A 12 1.03 4.06 -40.45
CA PRO A 12 -0.27 4.67 -40.73
C PRO A 12 -1.03 4.03 -41.91
N GLU A 13 -0.35 3.21 -42.73
CA GLU A 13 -0.94 2.46 -43.85
C GLU A 13 -1.28 0.98 -43.51
N SER A 14 -0.88 0.47 -42.34
CA SER A 14 -1.08 -0.92 -41.91
C SER A 14 -2.48 -1.32 -41.38
N PRO A 15 -3.40 -0.42 -40.94
CA PRO A 15 -4.60 -0.88 -40.21
C PRO A 15 -5.53 -1.72 -41.07
N MET A 16 -5.52 -1.54 -42.40
CA MET A 16 -6.37 -2.30 -43.32
C MET A 16 -5.81 -3.68 -43.66
N ASN A 17 -4.49 -3.88 -43.53
CA ASN A 17 -3.83 -5.16 -43.80
C ASN A 17 -3.76 -6.05 -42.54
N ASP A 18 -3.75 -5.42 -41.36
CA ASP A 18 -3.77 -6.13 -40.07
C ASP A 18 -5.13 -6.76 -39.74
N MET A 19 -6.23 -6.26 -40.32
CA MET A 19 -7.57 -6.86 -40.21
C MET A 19 -7.70 -8.22 -40.93
N LYS A 20 -6.77 -8.55 -41.83
CA LYS A 20 -6.72 -9.86 -42.51
C LYS A 20 -5.89 -10.89 -41.76
N ARG A 21 -5.18 -10.49 -40.70
CA ARG A 21 -4.42 -11.45 -39.90
C ARG A 21 -5.42 -12.24 -39.05
N PRO A 22 -5.36 -13.58 -39.05
CA PRO A 22 -6.14 -14.36 -38.11
C PRO A 22 -5.81 -13.85 -36.71
N MET A 23 -6.82 -13.50 -35.93
CA MET A 23 -6.62 -13.10 -34.54
C MET A 23 -5.83 -14.23 -33.85
N PRO A 24 -4.72 -13.91 -33.15
CA PRO A 24 -4.07 -14.87 -32.27
C PRO A 24 -5.11 -15.56 -31.40
N ILE A 25 -5.18 -16.88 -31.50
CA ILE A 25 -6.19 -17.70 -30.81
C ILE A 25 -6.02 -17.59 -29.28
N ASP A 26 -4.84 -17.15 -28.82
CA ASP A 26 -4.50 -16.97 -27.41
C ASP A 26 -4.34 -15.49 -27.03
N MET A 27 -5.34 -14.65 -27.31
CA MET A 27 -5.45 -13.39 -26.57
C MET A 27 -6.00 -13.71 -25.18
N PRO A 28 -5.26 -13.45 -24.08
CA PRO A 28 -5.84 -13.59 -22.74
C PRO A 28 -7.08 -12.70 -22.70
N SER A 29 -8.22 -13.28 -22.34
CA SER A 29 -9.44 -12.48 -22.25
C SER A 29 -9.21 -11.41 -21.18
N LEU A 30 -9.83 -10.24 -21.31
CA LEU A 30 -9.72 -9.17 -20.32
C LEU A 30 -10.11 -9.63 -18.89
N ARG A 31 -10.88 -10.72 -18.79
CA ARG A 31 -11.22 -11.40 -17.53
C ARG A 31 -10.03 -12.14 -16.94
N ASP A 32 -9.16 -12.71 -17.76
CA ASP A 32 -7.98 -13.46 -17.32
C ASP A 32 -6.91 -12.53 -16.79
N SER A 33 -6.68 -11.37 -17.44
CA SER A 33 -5.74 -10.35 -16.94
C SER A 33 -6.21 -9.73 -15.61
N GLY A 34 -7.50 -9.46 -15.46
CA GLY A 34 -8.07 -8.97 -14.19
C GLY A 34 -7.97 -10.01 -13.08
N THR A 35 -8.20 -11.28 -13.40
CA THR A 35 -8.10 -12.40 -12.44
C THR A 35 -6.64 -12.61 -12.00
N GLU A 36 -5.70 -12.52 -12.94
CA GLU A 36 -4.27 -12.62 -12.65
C GLU A 36 -3.80 -11.48 -11.72
N PHE A 37 -4.22 -10.25 -11.99
CA PHE A 37 -3.90 -9.10 -11.13
C PHE A 37 -4.47 -9.26 -9.71
N ILE A 38 -5.74 -9.67 -9.59
CA ILE A 38 -6.39 -9.90 -8.29
C ILE A 38 -5.67 -11.02 -7.52
N MET A 39 -5.33 -12.11 -8.21
CA MET A 39 -4.65 -13.26 -7.60
C MET A 39 -3.25 -12.89 -7.10
N ASN A 40 -2.48 -12.12 -7.88
CA ASN A 40 -1.15 -11.67 -7.47
C ASN A 40 -1.21 -10.68 -6.30
N SER A 41 -2.19 -9.77 -6.30
CA SER A 41 -2.42 -8.84 -5.20
C SER A 41 -2.80 -9.56 -3.90
N LEU A 42 -3.66 -10.60 -3.99
CA LEU A 42 -4.04 -11.42 -2.85
C LEU A 42 -2.85 -12.18 -2.27
N LYS A 43 -2.00 -12.77 -3.11
CA LYS A 43 -0.77 -13.46 -2.68
C LYS A 43 0.17 -12.50 -1.93
N ALA A 44 0.31 -11.26 -2.42
CA ALA A 44 1.11 -10.25 -1.75
C ALA A 44 0.52 -9.88 -0.38
N LEU A 45 -0.80 -9.66 -0.29
CA LEU A 45 -1.48 -9.31 0.95
C LEU A 45 -1.42 -10.44 2.01
N ILE A 46 -1.57 -11.70 1.57
CA ILE A 46 -1.44 -12.87 2.45
C ILE A 46 -0.01 -12.96 2.99
N THR A 47 0.99 -12.70 2.14
CA THR A 47 2.40 -12.73 2.53
C THR A 47 2.74 -11.63 3.54
N ASP A 48 2.24 -10.41 3.33
CA ASP A 48 2.38 -9.27 4.27
C ASP A 48 1.73 -9.57 5.63
N SER A 49 0.51 -10.13 5.59
CA SER A 49 -0.23 -10.51 6.80
C SER A 49 0.50 -11.62 7.58
N LEU A 50 1.04 -12.62 6.88
CA LEU A 50 1.79 -13.70 7.50
C LEU A 50 3.10 -13.18 8.11
N ALA A 51 3.83 -12.32 7.39
CA ALA A 51 5.03 -11.68 7.91
C ALA A 51 4.73 -10.83 9.14
N SER A 52 3.63 -10.08 9.11
CA SER A 52 3.13 -9.26 10.23
C SER A 52 2.80 -10.06 11.47
N ILE A 53 2.26 -11.28 11.33
CA ILE A 53 1.95 -12.18 12.43
C ILE A 53 3.22 -12.81 12.99
N ILE A 54 4.15 -13.23 12.12
CA ILE A 54 5.37 -13.96 12.51
C ILE A 54 6.41 -13.02 13.16
N ALA A 55 6.59 -11.80 12.64
CA ALA A 55 7.62 -10.86 13.08
C ALA A 55 7.64 -10.59 14.61
N PRO A 56 6.49 -10.36 15.29
CA PRO A 56 6.43 -10.20 16.74
C PRO A 56 6.94 -11.40 17.55
N PHE A 57 6.79 -12.63 17.05
CA PHE A 57 7.32 -13.83 17.74
C PHE A 57 8.84 -13.86 17.76
N PHE A 58 9.49 -13.20 16.81
CA PHE A 58 10.94 -13.04 16.76
C PHE A 58 11.43 -11.75 17.47
N GLY A 59 10.55 -11.07 18.21
CA GLY A 59 10.89 -9.86 18.98
C GLY A 59 10.98 -8.58 18.14
N THR A 60 10.46 -8.59 16.91
CA THR A 60 10.45 -7.43 16.00
C THR A 60 9.05 -6.85 15.86
N SER A 61 8.94 -5.56 15.57
CA SER A 61 7.64 -4.93 15.28
C SER A 61 7.02 -5.48 13.99
N THR A 62 5.72 -5.28 13.82
CA THR A 62 5.00 -5.65 12.60
C THR A 62 5.65 -5.05 11.35
N THR A 63 5.99 -5.91 10.39
CA THR A 63 6.60 -5.50 9.11
C THR A 63 5.52 -5.11 8.10
N VAL A 64 5.81 -4.11 7.26
CA VAL A 64 4.94 -3.68 6.15
C VAL A 64 5.74 -3.74 4.85
N ILE A 65 5.15 -4.24 3.76
CA ILE A 65 5.77 -4.19 2.43
C ILE A 65 5.86 -2.72 1.96
N TYR A 66 7.08 -2.23 1.75
CA TYR A 66 7.33 -0.88 1.23
C TYR A 66 7.33 -0.84 -0.30
N ILE A 67 6.72 0.22 -0.85
CA ILE A 67 6.71 0.45 -2.30
C ILE A 67 8.10 0.74 -2.87
N GLU A 68 9.04 1.24 -2.06
CA GLU A 68 10.41 1.54 -2.50
C GLU A 68 11.16 0.26 -2.91
N SER A 69 10.77 -0.88 -2.35
CA SER A 69 11.29 -2.20 -2.76
C SER A 69 10.91 -2.57 -4.20
N SER A 70 9.96 -1.88 -4.84
CA SER A 70 9.66 -2.08 -6.26
C SER A 70 10.81 -1.67 -7.17
N THR A 71 11.64 -0.73 -6.74
CA THR A 71 12.82 -0.29 -7.50
C THR A 71 13.84 -1.43 -7.68
N GLY A 72 13.91 -2.36 -6.71
CA GLY A 72 14.71 -3.59 -6.84
C GLY A 72 14.21 -4.53 -7.94
N ILE A 73 12.89 -4.55 -8.19
CA ILE A 73 12.28 -5.32 -9.28
C ILE A 73 12.58 -4.67 -10.63
N GLU A 74 12.53 -3.33 -10.70
CA GLU A 74 12.89 -2.55 -11.90
C GLU A 74 14.37 -2.74 -12.28
N GLN A 75 15.26 -2.80 -11.30
CA GLN A 75 16.69 -3.09 -11.51
C GLN A 75 16.99 -4.55 -11.86
N GLY A 76 15.97 -5.41 -12.00
CA GLY A 76 16.12 -6.80 -12.48
C GLY A 76 15.93 -7.87 -11.42
N GLY A 77 15.58 -7.49 -10.18
CA GLY A 77 15.23 -8.41 -9.09
C GLY A 77 13.85 -9.07 -9.30
N ARG A 78 13.77 -9.99 -10.25
CA ARG A 78 12.52 -10.67 -10.63
C ARG A 78 12.36 -12.05 -9.99
N THR A 79 13.30 -12.48 -9.17
CA THR A 79 13.30 -13.80 -8.53
C THR A 79 13.22 -13.67 -7.01
N GLY A 80 12.61 -14.65 -6.34
CA GLY A 80 12.62 -14.69 -4.85
C GLY A 80 14.02 -14.83 -4.26
N LEU A 81 15.03 -15.19 -5.07
CA LEU A 81 16.42 -15.27 -4.67
C LEU A 81 16.98 -13.89 -4.28
N THR A 82 16.57 -12.80 -4.95
CA THR A 82 17.04 -11.46 -4.57
C THR A 82 16.53 -11.07 -3.19
N ALA A 83 15.26 -11.38 -2.87
CA ALA A 83 14.70 -11.16 -1.55
C ALA A 83 15.42 -11.97 -0.46
N LEU A 84 15.79 -13.23 -0.74
CA LEU A 84 16.56 -14.08 0.18
C LEU A 84 17.99 -13.58 0.39
N VAL A 85 18.65 -13.13 -0.67
CA VAL A 85 20.00 -12.55 -0.56
C VAL A 85 19.94 -11.27 0.25
N VAL A 86 18.99 -10.37 -0.03
CA VAL A 86 18.82 -9.13 0.73
C VAL A 86 18.52 -9.41 2.20
N SER A 87 17.65 -10.36 2.52
CA SER A 87 17.34 -10.70 3.92
C SER A 87 18.55 -11.32 4.65
N LEU A 88 19.32 -12.18 3.98
CA LEU A 88 20.54 -12.77 4.55
C LEU A 88 21.62 -11.70 4.78
N LEU A 89 21.81 -10.78 3.83
CA LEU A 89 22.74 -9.66 3.98
C LEU A 89 22.31 -8.73 5.11
N PHE A 90 21.00 -8.46 5.23
CA PHE A 90 20.45 -7.65 6.31
C PHE A 90 20.61 -8.35 7.67
N PHE A 91 20.41 -9.67 7.74
CA PHE A 91 20.67 -10.45 8.94
C PHE A 91 22.16 -10.44 9.31
N ALA A 92 23.07 -10.60 8.35
CA ALA A 92 24.51 -10.47 8.57
C ALA A 92 24.89 -9.05 9.03
N SER A 93 24.19 -8.02 8.53
CA SER A 93 24.40 -6.63 8.94
C SER A 93 24.06 -6.36 10.41
N ALA A 94 23.26 -7.22 11.05
CA ALA A 94 22.98 -7.10 12.49
C ALA A 94 24.26 -7.24 13.34
N VAL A 95 25.27 -7.99 12.88
CA VAL A 95 26.59 -8.08 13.55
C VAL A 95 27.36 -6.76 13.40
N LEU A 96 27.08 -5.99 12.34
CA LEU A 96 27.62 -4.65 12.09
C LEU A 96 26.78 -3.55 12.77
N ALA A 97 25.70 -3.88 13.48
CA ALA A 97 24.91 -2.93 14.27
C ALA A 97 25.74 -1.94 15.13
N PRO A 98 26.78 -2.36 15.87
CA PRO A 98 27.59 -1.42 16.66
C PRO A 98 28.34 -0.38 15.81
N LEU A 99 28.61 -0.67 14.53
CA LEU A 99 29.25 0.28 13.62
C LEU A 99 28.28 1.40 13.23
N PHE A 100 27.00 1.08 13.05
CA PHE A 100 25.97 2.08 12.72
C PHE A 100 25.64 3.02 13.89
N ALA A 101 25.88 2.60 15.15
CA ALA A 101 25.70 3.45 16.32
C ALA A 101 26.68 4.64 16.39
N ILE A 102 27.76 4.63 15.60
CA ILE A 102 28.73 5.73 15.48
C ILE A 102 28.17 6.87 14.60
N VAL A 103 27.17 6.59 13.77
CA VAL A 103 26.56 7.59 12.88
C VAL A 103 25.82 8.63 13.72
N PRO A 104 26.18 9.92 13.61
CA PRO A 104 25.50 10.97 14.35
C PRO A 104 24.01 11.05 14.02
N GLY A 105 23.16 11.26 15.03
CA GLY A 105 21.70 11.34 14.86
C GLY A 105 21.21 12.48 13.95
N PHE A 106 22.04 13.49 13.68
CA PHE A 106 21.69 14.53 12.71
C PHE A 106 21.64 14.00 11.27
N ALA A 107 22.39 12.94 10.95
CA ALA A 107 22.44 12.37 9.61
C ALA A 107 21.17 11.59 9.25
N THR A 108 20.52 10.94 10.25
CA THR A 108 19.28 10.19 10.04
C THR A 108 18.07 11.10 9.88
N GLY A 109 18.08 12.30 10.49
CA GLY A 109 17.00 13.27 10.38
C GLY A 109 16.73 13.72 8.93
N GLY A 110 17.78 14.00 8.16
CA GLY A 110 17.63 14.38 6.75
C GLY A 110 16.99 13.29 5.88
N VAL A 111 17.32 12.02 6.16
CA VAL A 111 16.73 10.87 5.47
C VAL A 111 15.24 10.75 5.79
N LEU A 112 14.85 10.91 7.07
CA LEU A 112 13.44 10.86 7.49
C LEU A 112 12.59 11.95 6.84
N VAL A 113 13.14 13.15 6.65
CA VAL A 113 12.45 14.24 5.94
C VAL A 113 12.21 13.87 4.46
N LEU A 114 13.20 13.30 3.79
CA LEU A 114 13.06 12.87 2.39
C LEU A 114 12.05 11.74 2.24
N VAL A 115 12.10 10.73 3.11
CA VAL A 115 11.14 9.62 3.11
C VAL A 115 9.71 10.14 3.39
N GLY A 116 9.55 11.07 4.34
CA GLY A 116 8.27 11.72 4.60
C GLY A 116 7.74 12.48 3.38
N LEU A 117 8.61 13.16 2.64
CA LEU A 117 8.26 13.86 1.40
C LEU A 117 7.80 12.89 0.30
N LEU A 118 8.45 11.72 0.18
CA LEU A 118 8.04 10.67 -0.76
C LEU A 118 6.63 10.16 -0.43
N PHE A 119 6.34 9.89 0.85
CA PHE A 119 4.99 9.50 1.29
C PHE A 119 3.94 10.57 1.05
N LEU A 120 4.26 11.85 1.24
CA LEU A 120 3.35 12.95 0.97
C LEU A 120 3.03 13.07 -0.54
N SER A 121 4.01 12.85 -1.40
CA SER A 121 3.82 12.83 -2.87
C SER A 121 2.85 11.74 -3.31
N LEU A 122 2.90 10.56 -2.67
CA LEU A 122 1.95 9.47 -2.91
C LEU A 122 0.56 9.79 -2.39
N ALA A 123 0.47 10.36 -1.18
CA ALA A 123 -0.80 10.76 -0.57
C ALA A 123 -1.51 11.85 -1.38
N GLY A 124 -0.76 12.80 -1.95
CA GLY A 124 -1.30 13.88 -2.78
C GLY A 124 -2.07 13.39 -4.01
N LYS A 125 -1.68 12.25 -4.59
CA LYS A 125 -2.41 11.63 -5.71
C LYS A 125 -3.78 11.05 -5.29
N LEU A 126 -3.92 10.66 -4.03
CA LEU A 126 -5.13 10.04 -3.48
C LEU A 126 -6.19 11.07 -3.04
N ALA A 127 -5.78 12.29 -2.67
CA ALA A 127 -6.68 13.33 -2.18
C ALA A 127 -7.42 14.12 -3.28
N VAL A 128 -7.14 13.86 -4.56
CA VAL A 128 -7.77 14.51 -5.72
C VAL A 128 -8.86 13.60 -6.29
N MET A 129 -9.88 13.31 -5.48
CA MET A 129 -11.07 12.60 -5.95
C MET A 129 -12.25 13.57 -5.99
N ASP A 130 -13.08 13.45 -7.04
CA ASP A 130 -14.24 14.32 -7.25
C ASP A 130 -15.39 14.06 -6.24
N ASP A 131 -15.34 12.93 -5.53
CA ASP A 131 -16.36 12.55 -4.54
C ASP A 131 -15.99 13.04 -3.13
N TYR A 132 -16.68 14.07 -2.67
CA TYR A 132 -16.54 14.60 -1.31
C TYR A 132 -16.77 13.57 -0.20
N THR A 133 -17.55 12.52 -0.45
CA THR A 133 -17.79 11.45 0.54
C THR A 133 -16.55 10.56 0.76
N GLU A 134 -15.53 10.66 -0.09
CA GLU A 134 -14.27 9.91 0.01
C GLU A 134 -13.09 10.86 0.29
N THR A 135 -13.10 12.05 -0.33
CA THR A 135 -12.06 13.06 -0.15
C THR A 135 -12.04 13.65 1.25
N ILE A 136 -13.19 13.91 1.86
CA ILE A 136 -13.26 14.45 3.23
C ILE A 136 -12.66 13.46 4.25
N PRO A 137 -13.07 12.18 4.30
CA PRO A 137 -12.45 11.19 5.18
C PRO A 137 -10.95 11.00 4.97
N ALA A 138 -10.50 10.98 3.71
CA ALA A 138 -9.08 10.86 3.38
C ALA A 138 -8.27 12.05 3.91
N PHE A 139 -8.80 13.27 3.74
CA PHE A 139 -8.20 14.48 4.28
C PHE A 139 -8.16 14.49 5.81
N LEU A 140 -9.26 14.11 6.47
CA LEU A 140 -9.29 13.96 7.94
C LEU A 140 -8.27 12.95 8.43
N THR A 141 -8.03 11.87 7.69
CA THR A 141 -7.04 10.85 8.05
C THR A 141 -5.62 11.42 7.95
N ILE A 142 -5.28 12.04 6.83
CA ILE A 142 -3.95 12.60 6.56
C ILE A 142 -3.61 13.69 7.59
N LEU A 143 -4.56 14.54 7.94
CA LEU A 143 -4.36 15.57 8.97
C LEU A 143 -4.43 15.01 10.39
N GLY A 144 -5.31 14.04 10.65
CA GLY A 144 -5.52 13.49 11.98
C GLY A 144 -4.29 12.80 12.53
N ILE A 145 -3.57 12.03 11.71
CA ILE A 145 -2.37 11.29 12.15
C ILE A 145 -1.31 12.22 12.81
N PRO A 146 -0.81 13.27 12.15
CA PRO A 146 0.16 14.18 12.78
C PRO A 146 -0.46 15.03 13.88
N LEU A 147 -1.73 15.43 13.75
CA LEU A 147 -2.39 16.30 14.75
C LEU A 147 -2.57 15.59 16.10
N PHE A 148 -2.90 14.31 16.09
CA PHE A 148 -3.09 13.52 17.32
C PHE A 148 -1.79 12.88 17.83
N TYR A 149 -0.67 13.04 17.11
CA TYR A 149 0.57 12.31 17.35
C TYR A 149 0.35 10.78 17.48
N ASN A 150 -0.70 10.27 16.83
CA ASN A 150 -1.16 8.89 16.96
C ASN A 150 -1.78 8.42 15.64
N ILE A 151 -1.10 7.47 15.00
CA ILE A 151 -1.51 6.89 13.72
C ILE A 151 -2.88 6.21 13.84
N THR A 152 -3.08 5.42 14.91
CA THR A 152 -4.31 4.69 15.17
C THR A 152 -5.50 5.63 15.34
N ALA A 153 -5.33 6.73 16.08
CA ALA A 153 -6.40 7.70 16.28
C ALA A 153 -6.75 8.44 14.98
N GLY A 154 -5.75 8.85 14.19
CA GLY A 154 -5.97 9.49 12.90
C GLY A 154 -6.71 8.59 11.90
N ILE A 155 -6.30 7.33 11.77
CA ILE A 155 -6.96 6.32 10.93
C ILE A 155 -8.40 6.07 11.40
N GLY A 156 -8.62 5.95 12.71
CA GLY A 156 -9.94 5.69 13.28
C GLY A 156 -10.96 6.79 12.95
N ILE A 157 -10.56 8.06 13.09
CA ILE A 157 -11.41 9.20 12.73
C ILE A 157 -11.73 9.22 11.24
N GLY A 158 -10.76 8.84 10.39
CA GLY A 158 -10.97 8.63 8.96
C GLY A 158 -12.08 7.64 8.65
N PHE A 159 -12.00 6.43 9.20
CA PHE A 159 -13.01 5.38 9.01
C PHE A 159 -14.40 5.78 9.52
N ILE A 160 -14.47 6.38 10.71
CA ILE A 160 -15.74 6.87 11.28
C ILE A 160 -16.35 7.94 10.38
N SER A 161 -15.56 8.91 9.92
CA SER A 161 -16.02 9.96 9.00
C SER A 161 -16.51 9.38 7.67
N TYR A 162 -15.82 8.37 7.12
CA TYR A 162 -16.22 7.72 5.87
C TYR A 162 -17.59 7.05 5.98
N VAL A 163 -17.79 6.22 7.01
CA VAL A 163 -19.07 5.54 7.23
C VAL A 163 -20.17 6.55 7.51
N LEU A 164 -19.91 7.58 8.32
CA LEU A 164 -20.87 8.63 8.64
C LEU A 164 -21.32 9.40 7.38
N LEU A 165 -20.39 9.83 6.53
CA LEU A 165 -20.73 10.58 5.32
C LEU A 165 -21.49 9.74 4.29
N LYS A 166 -21.11 8.46 4.10
CA LYS A 166 -21.85 7.55 3.22
C LYS A 166 -23.24 7.22 3.77
N LEU A 167 -23.41 7.16 5.10
CA LEU A 167 -24.73 7.05 5.76
C LEU A 167 -25.59 8.28 5.50
N LEU A 168 -25.06 9.48 5.75
CA LEU A 168 -25.78 10.75 5.58
C LEU A 168 -26.18 11.01 4.11
N THR A 169 -25.33 10.61 3.17
CA THR A 169 -25.59 10.73 1.73
C THR A 169 -26.48 9.60 1.19
N LYS A 170 -26.96 8.69 2.06
CA LYS A 170 -27.77 7.50 1.72
C LYS A 170 -27.10 6.55 0.71
N ARG A 171 -25.77 6.59 0.58
CA ARG A 171 -24.98 5.73 -0.30
C ARG A 171 -24.55 4.44 0.42
N LEU A 172 -25.51 3.73 0.99
CA LEU A 172 -25.26 2.53 1.79
C LEU A 172 -24.70 1.37 0.98
N ARG A 173 -24.96 1.35 -0.34
CA ARG A 173 -24.46 0.31 -1.25
C ARG A 173 -22.93 0.34 -1.43
N ASP A 174 -22.29 1.47 -1.17
CA ASP A 174 -20.84 1.61 -1.27
C ASP A 174 -20.12 1.12 0.00
N ILE A 175 -20.88 0.91 1.09
CA ILE A 175 -20.33 0.52 2.39
C ILE A 175 -20.22 -1.01 2.44
N ARG A 176 -19.01 -1.51 2.23
CA ARG A 176 -18.68 -2.93 2.44
C ARG A 176 -18.81 -3.30 3.93
N PRO A 177 -19.31 -4.51 4.26
CA PRO A 177 -19.48 -4.96 5.64
C PRO A 177 -18.20 -4.86 6.48
N GLY A 178 -17.04 -5.15 5.89
CA GLY A 178 -15.74 -5.03 6.56
C GLY A 178 -15.43 -3.62 7.05
N MET A 179 -15.86 -2.56 6.33
CA MET A 179 -15.65 -1.19 6.76
C MET A 179 -16.52 -0.83 7.97
N ILE A 180 -17.75 -1.36 8.03
CA ILE A 180 -18.64 -1.20 9.20
C ILE A 180 -18.01 -1.89 10.41
N LEU A 181 -17.51 -3.10 10.24
CA LEU A 181 -16.83 -3.85 11.30
C LEU A 181 -15.63 -3.05 11.83
N ILE A 182 -14.71 -2.64 10.95
CA ILE A 182 -13.51 -1.86 11.35
C ILE A 182 -13.91 -0.56 12.04
N THR A 183 -14.91 0.15 11.52
CA THR A 183 -15.41 1.39 12.13
C THR A 183 -16.00 1.15 13.51
N ALA A 184 -16.77 0.08 13.69
CA ALA A 184 -17.31 -0.30 15.00
C ALA A 184 -16.19 -0.62 16.00
N LEU A 185 -15.13 -1.32 15.59
CA LEU A 185 -13.96 -1.55 16.43
C LEU A 185 -13.28 -0.23 16.85
N PHE A 186 -13.13 0.74 15.94
CA PHE A 186 -12.57 2.04 16.28
C PHE A 186 -13.45 2.84 17.24
N ILE A 187 -14.78 2.78 17.08
CA ILE A 187 -15.71 3.42 18.03
C ILE A 187 -15.54 2.82 19.44
N ILE A 188 -15.45 1.49 19.54
CA ILE A 188 -15.19 0.81 20.82
C ILE A 188 -13.83 1.23 21.37
N PHE A 189 -12.78 1.26 20.55
CA PHE A 189 -11.45 1.70 20.95
C PHE A 189 -11.46 3.11 21.55
N PHE A 190 -12.11 4.07 20.89
CA PHE A 190 -12.23 5.43 21.41
C PHE A 190 -13.09 5.53 22.67
N ALA A 191 -14.18 4.75 22.76
CA ALA A 191 -15.01 4.71 23.96
C ALA A 191 -14.21 4.20 25.17
N LEU A 192 -13.43 3.12 24.99
CA LEU A 192 -12.55 2.59 26.03
C LEU A 192 -11.47 3.61 26.44
N MET A 193 -10.82 4.24 25.46
CA MET A 193 -9.80 5.25 25.69
C MET A 193 -10.36 6.46 26.47
N ALA A 194 -11.59 6.90 26.14
CA ALA A 194 -12.26 8.00 26.82
C ALA A 194 -12.61 7.64 28.28
N MET A 195 -13.05 6.41 28.54
CA MET A 195 -13.32 5.95 29.91
C MET A 195 -12.06 5.88 30.76
N GLN A 196 -10.91 5.49 30.18
CA GLN A 196 -9.64 5.44 30.91
C GLN A 196 -9.09 6.81 31.29
N HIS A 197 -9.38 7.86 30.51
CA HIS A 197 -8.97 9.23 30.84
C HIS A 197 -9.92 9.93 31.82
N ALA A 198 -11.11 9.36 32.07
CA ALA A 198 -12.09 9.90 33.01
C ALA A 198 -11.82 9.47 34.47
N HIS A 199 -10.84 8.59 34.72
CA HIS A 199 -10.36 8.14 36.02
C HIS A 199 -8.96 8.72 36.29
#